data_AF-A0L3Z5-F1
#
_entry.id   AF-A0L3Z5-F1
#
_cell.length_a   1.000
_cell.length_b   1.000
_cell.length_c   1.000
_cell.angle_alpha   90.00
_cell.angle_beta   90.00
_cell.angle_gamma   90.00
#
_symmetry.space_group_name_H-M   'P 1'
#
loop_
_entity.id
_entity.type
_entity.pdbx_description
1 polymer ?
#
loop_
_entity_poly.entity_id
_entity_poly.type
_entity_poly.pdbx_seq_one_letter_code
_entity_poly.pdbx_strand_id
1 'polypeptide(L)'
;MEPLAWIGIALGTMAVWFLWERGANKPSAPPPPPPQPRRENPKQTVLPPEPKPEPKPKAAPATVTVEAVAEPDIEPIPASPPVAEPCVTPTAEAVPEKEAPPPITPTKPLVEKTVEPVTEPLVEKTVEPVTEPISVAQPKSRANDQKNALSEAKELMLPILSDKYDKSYQGKNPLDENVESRMNPAQQICSCADFVQNRKDYPLGDIRRVCACQALKLTQIRAKSCYEPLVWCAIIGGKQRDLSHFYQTDLLGDPAGIGFIPGGSVVALHTRAPKRGDDQGHATGDYKVFEYDLSSREWLEPAPPIHLAEVAQPMLDDLFNTH
;
A
#
# COMPACT_ATOMS: atom_id res chain seq x y z
N MET A 1 -24.33 2.30 -15.69
CA MET A 1 -23.65 1.71 -14.51
C MET A 1 -24.63 1.74 -13.36
N GLU A 2 -24.82 0.62 -12.68
CA GLU A 2 -25.84 0.51 -11.64
C GLU A 2 -25.42 1.21 -10.34
N PRO A 3 -26.30 2.02 -9.71
CA PRO A 3 -25.98 2.76 -8.49
C PRO A 3 -25.60 1.87 -7.30
N LEU A 4 -25.98 0.58 -7.33
CA LEU A 4 -25.62 -0.41 -6.31
C LEU A 4 -24.12 -0.76 -6.30
N ALA A 5 -23.44 -0.68 -7.45
CA ALA A 5 -22.00 -0.97 -7.53
C ALA A 5 -21.16 0.09 -6.79
N TRP A 6 -21.60 1.35 -6.81
CA TRP A 6 -20.92 2.45 -6.11
C TRP A 6 -21.01 2.33 -4.58
N ILE A 7 -22.15 1.84 -4.08
CA ILE A 7 -22.33 1.60 -2.63
C ILE A 7 -21.38 0.50 -2.16
N GLY A 8 -21.20 -0.57 -2.95
CA GLY A 8 -20.24 -1.64 -2.64
C GLY A 8 -18.80 -1.16 -2.57
N ILE A 9 -18.38 -0.31 -3.51
CA ILE A 9 -17.02 0.26 -3.55
C ILE A 9 -16.80 1.20 -2.35
N ALA A 10 -17.77 2.08 -2.06
CA ALA A 10 -17.67 3.03 -0.94
C ALA A 10 -17.57 2.32 0.43
N LEU A 11 -18.34 1.25 0.63
CA LEU A 11 -18.28 0.44 1.85
C LEU A 11 -16.95 -0.33 1.97
N GLY A 12 -16.43 -0.84 0.85
CA GLY A 12 -15.11 -1.49 0.82
C GLY A 12 -13.97 -0.55 1.20
N THR A 13 -13.96 0.68 0.66
CA THR A 13 -12.95 1.68 1.00
C THR A 13 -13.01 2.14 2.46
N MET A 14 -14.22 2.29 3.01
CA MET A 14 -14.43 2.61 4.43
C MET A 14 -13.90 1.51 5.36
N ALA A 15 -14.11 0.22 5.02
CA ALA A 15 -13.63 -0.88 5.83
C ALA A 15 -12.10 -0.97 5.88
N VAL A 16 -11.43 -0.76 4.73
CA VAL A 16 -9.96 -0.73 4.63
C VAL A 16 -9.39 0.44 5.44
N TRP A 17 -10.01 1.62 5.35
CA TRP A 17 -9.61 2.79 6.12
C TRP A 17 -9.76 2.56 7.63
N PHE A 18 -10.90 2.01 8.07
CA PHE A 18 -11.17 1.73 9.48
C PHE A 18 -10.20 0.71 10.10
N LEU A 19 -9.82 -0.33 9.35
CA LEU A 19 -8.83 -1.32 9.80
C LEU A 19 -7.43 -0.72 9.91
N TRP A 20 -7.07 0.19 9.01
CA TRP A 20 -5.79 0.90 9.06
C TRP A 20 -5.69 1.82 10.28
N GLU A 21 -6.76 2.57 10.59
CA GLU A 21 -6.79 3.50 11.72
C GLU A 21 -6.73 2.78 13.08
N ARG A 22 -7.37 1.61 13.20
CA ARG A 22 -7.26 0.77 14.41
C ARG A 22 -5.89 0.10 14.56
N GLY A 23 -5.20 -0.18 13.46
CA GLY A 23 -3.82 -0.69 13.49
C GLY A 23 -2.81 0.35 14.01
N ALA A 24 -3.08 1.64 13.77
CA ALA A 24 -2.20 2.75 14.16
C ALA A 24 -2.34 3.17 15.63
N ASN A 25 -3.49 2.92 16.26
CA ASN A 25 -3.81 3.35 17.62
C ASN A 25 -3.67 2.24 18.68
N LYS A 26 -2.56 1.49 18.67
CA LYS A 26 -2.19 0.71 19.87
C LYS A 26 -1.66 1.68 20.93
N PRO A 27 -2.20 1.67 22.17
CA PRO A 27 -1.64 2.49 23.25
C PRO A 27 -0.17 2.13 23.42
N SER A 28 0.68 3.15 23.25
CA SER A 28 2.13 3.03 23.44
C SER A 28 2.39 2.44 24.81
N ALA A 29 3.23 1.40 24.88
CA ALA A 29 3.65 0.82 26.15
C ALA A 29 4.17 1.95 27.07
N PRO A 30 3.88 1.90 28.38
CA PRO A 30 4.39 2.90 29.30
C PRO A 30 5.92 3.01 29.18
N PRO A 31 6.48 4.23 29.29
CA PRO A 31 7.91 4.43 29.15
C PRO A 31 8.67 3.53 30.13
N PRO A 32 9.81 2.93 29.72
CA PRO A 32 10.61 2.12 30.62
C PRO A 32 11.00 2.95 31.85
N PRO A 33 11.04 2.34 33.05
CA PRO A 33 11.46 3.04 34.25
C PRO A 33 12.87 3.61 34.06
N PRO A 34 13.18 4.76 34.69
CA PRO A 34 14.49 5.40 34.56
C PRO A 34 15.61 4.41 34.96
N PRO A 35 16.77 4.45 34.28
CA PRO A 35 17.90 3.61 34.62
C PRO A 35 18.27 3.78 36.09
N GLN A 36 18.26 2.69 36.85
CA GLN A 36 18.75 2.74 38.23
C GLN A 36 20.23 3.15 38.24
N PRO A 37 20.68 3.92 39.25
CA PRO A 37 22.07 4.28 39.40
C PRO A 37 22.93 3.01 39.38
N ARG A 38 23.79 2.91 38.38
CA ARG A 38 24.76 1.83 38.23
C ARG A 38 25.63 1.84 39.49
N ARG A 39 25.51 0.83 40.35
CA ARG A 39 26.45 0.60 41.45
C ARG A 39 27.85 0.50 40.84
N GLU A 40 28.67 1.51 41.08
CA GLU A 40 30.10 1.46 40.77
C GLU A 40 30.74 0.38 41.63
N ASN A 41 31.12 -0.71 40.98
CA ASN A 41 31.92 -1.76 41.59
C ASN A 41 33.39 -1.29 41.56
N PRO A 42 34.12 -1.24 42.69
CA PRO A 42 35.46 -0.70 42.74
C PRO A 42 36.46 -1.52 41.89
N LYS A 43 37.13 -0.80 40.99
CA LYS A 43 38.41 -1.07 40.31
C LYS A 43 38.94 -2.51 40.42
N GLN A 44 38.72 -3.29 39.37
CA GLN A 44 39.56 -4.45 39.08
C GLN A 44 40.79 -3.97 38.29
N THR A 45 41.96 -4.13 38.90
CA THR A 45 43.28 -3.85 38.32
C THR A 45 43.49 -4.71 37.07
N VAL A 46 43.55 -4.06 35.90
CA VAL A 46 43.89 -4.70 34.62
C VAL A 46 45.41 -4.85 34.54
N LEU A 47 45.89 -6.09 34.50
CA LEU A 47 47.27 -6.44 34.16
C LEU A 47 47.53 -6.13 32.67
N PRO A 48 48.76 -5.76 32.29
CA PRO A 48 49.12 -5.44 30.92
C PRO A 48 49.01 -6.67 29.99
N PRO A 49 48.59 -6.48 28.73
CA PRO A 49 48.42 -7.58 27.78
C PRO A 49 49.75 -8.17 27.32
N GLU A 50 49.82 -9.51 27.28
CA GLU A 50 50.93 -10.24 26.65
C GLU A 50 51.01 -9.95 25.14
N PRO A 51 52.22 -9.87 24.57
CA PRO A 51 52.41 -9.62 23.15
C PRO A 51 52.00 -10.82 22.28
N LYS A 52 51.15 -10.57 21.28
CA LYS A 52 50.77 -11.53 20.23
C LYS A 52 52.02 -11.97 19.43
N PRO A 53 52.18 -13.28 19.12
CA PRO A 53 53.20 -13.74 18.20
C PRO A 53 52.85 -13.39 16.75
N GLU A 54 53.89 -12.97 15.99
CA GLU A 54 53.84 -12.66 14.57
C GLU A 54 53.45 -13.87 13.70
N PRO A 55 52.70 -13.68 12.60
CA PRO A 55 52.45 -14.73 11.63
C PRO A 55 53.64 -14.89 10.68
N LYS A 56 54.21 -16.10 10.63
CA LYS A 56 55.18 -16.51 9.58
C LYS A 56 54.49 -16.62 8.20
N PRO A 57 55.17 -16.23 7.11
CA PRO A 57 54.66 -16.38 5.76
C PRO A 57 54.82 -17.83 5.27
N LYS A 58 53.77 -18.38 4.63
CA LYS A 58 53.88 -19.62 3.85
C LYS A 58 53.20 -19.50 2.49
N ALA A 59 54.06 -19.46 1.49
CA ALA A 59 53.99 -19.93 0.11
C ALA A 59 52.64 -20.46 -0.44
N ALA A 60 52.26 -19.93 -1.61
CA ALA A 60 51.58 -20.66 -2.68
C ALA A 60 52.58 -21.62 -3.39
N PRO A 61 52.22 -22.44 -4.39
CA PRO A 61 50.91 -22.80 -4.96
C PRO A 61 50.73 -24.34 -5.12
N ALA A 62 49.53 -24.80 -5.51
CA ALA A 62 49.37 -25.96 -6.40
C ALA A 62 47.92 -26.08 -6.91
N THR A 63 47.76 -25.91 -8.22
CA THR A 63 46.66 -26.39 -9.05
C THR A 63 46.49 -27.90 -8.93
N VAL A 64 45.27 -28.36 -8.65
CA VAL A 64 44.86 -29.75 -8.86
C VAL A 64 43.54 -29.74 -9.63
N THR A 65 43.64 -30.17 -10.89
CA THR A 65 42.55 -30.58 -11.77
C THR A 65 42.25 -32.05 -11.44
N VAL A 66 41.00 -32.40 -11.09
CA VAL A 66 40.53 -33.79 -11.18
C VAL A 66 39.10 -33.82 -11.68
N GLU A 67 38.92 -34.73 -12.63
CA GLU A 67 37.76 -35.06 -13.44
C GLU A 67 36.52 -35.54 -12.67
N ALA A 68 35.41 -35.42 -13.41
CA ALA A 68 34.14 -36.14 -13.34
C ALA A 68 34.10 -37.39 -12.43
N VAL A 69 33.13 -37.38 -11.51
CA VAL A 69 32.59 -38.60 -10.90
C VAL A 69 31.07 -38.60 -11.06
N ALA A 70 30.61 -39.77 -11.49
CA ALA A 70 29.29 -40.20 -11.92
C ALA A 70 28.10 -39.83 -11.03
N GLU A 71 26.96 -39.72 -11.71
CA GLU A 71 25.60 -39.77 -11.17
C GLU A 71 25.37 -41.04 -10.32
N PRO A 72 24.73 -40.93 -9.14
CA PRO A 72 23.99 -42.03 -8.59
C PRO A 72 22.53 -41.95 -9.05
N ASP A 73 22.14 -42.99 -9.78
CA ASP A 73 20.79 -43.45 -10.08
C ASP A 73 19.95 -43.49 -8.79
N ILE A 74 18.88 -42.69 -8.72
CA ILE A 74 17.93 -42.68 -7.60
C ILE A 74 16.70 -43.46 -8.04
N GLU A 75 16.52 -44.65 -7.46
CA GLU A 75 15.31 -45.45 -7.57
C GLU A 75 14.07 -44.67 -7.05
N PRO A 76 12.91 -44.74 -7.74
CA PRO A 76 11.69 -44.08 -7.28
C PRO A 76 11.06 -44.83 -6.10
N ILE A 77 10.95 -44.13 -4.98
CA ILE A 77 10.22 -44.57 -3.78
C ILE A 77 8.71 -44.72 -4.13
N PRO A 78 8.07 -45.86 -3.82
CA PRO A 78 6.64 -46.05 -4.08
C PRO A 78 5.75 -45.21 -3.15
N ALA A 79 4.65 -44.73 -3.73
CA ALA A 79 3.63 -43.91 -3.11
C ALA A 79 2.92 -44.62 -1.94
N SER A 80 2.88 -43.96 -0.78
CA SER A 80 1.99 -44.34 0.32
C SER A 80 0.57 -43.83 0.05
N PRO A 81 -0.49 -44.64 0.30
CA PRO A 81 -1.88 -44.24 0.13
C PRO A 81 -2.36 -43.26 1.24
N PRO A 82 -3.46 -42.52 0.99
CA PRO A 82 -3.92 -41.46 1.89
C PRO A 82 -4.53 -42.01 3.18
N VAL A 83 -4.13 -41.41 4.30
CA VAL A 83 -4.71 -41.64 5.63
C VAL A 83 -6.08 -40.97 5.70
N ALA A 84 -7.03 -41.73 6.23
CA ALA A 84 -8.44 -41.39 6.36
C ALA A 84 -8.71 -40.13 7.22
N GLU A 85 -9.70 -39.37 6.78
CA GLU A 85 -10.34 -38.28 7.51
C GLU A 85 -11.07 -38.80 8.75
N PRO A 86 -10.97 -38.14 9.93
CA PRO A 86 -11.97 -38.26 10.97
C PRO A 86 -13.03 -37.16 10.81
N CYS A 87 -14.23 -37.62 10.48
CA CYS A 87 -15.50 -36.95 10.66
C CYS A 87 -15.64 -36.42 12.09
N VAL A 88 -15.86 -35.11 12.26
CA VAL A 88 -16.29 -34.52 13.54
C VAL A 88 -17.58 -33.74 13.30
N THR A 89 -18.61 -34.19 14.00
CA THR A 89 -19.96 -33.63 14.09
C THR A 89 -19.97 -32.22 14.69
N PRO A 90 -20.89 -31.33 14.27
CA PRO A 90 -21.04 -30.02 14.88
C PRO A 90 -21.78 -30.12 16.23
N THR A 91 -21.15 -29.64 17.29
CA THR A 91 -21.80 -29.38 18.57
C THR A 91 -22.57 -28.07 18.48
N ALA A 92 -23.88 -28.14 18.67
CA ALA A 92 -24.75 -27.00 18.84
C ALA A 92 -24.48 -26.34 20.20
N GLU A 93 -24.03 -25.08 20.18
CA GLU A 93 -24.07 -24.22 21.37
C GLU A 93 -25.20 -23.19 21.23
N ALA A 94 -26.00 -23.14 22.29
CA ALA A 94 -27.20 -22.36 22.41
C ALA A 94 -26.91 -20.86 22.50
N VAL A 95 -27.73 -20.09 21.79
CA VAL A 95 -27.84 -18.63 21.87
C VAL A 95 -28.55 -18.26 23.18
N PRO A 96 -27.99 -17.39 24.05
CA PRO A 96 -28.77 -16.72 25.06
C PRO A 96 -29.44 -15.48 24.45
N GLU A 97 -30.75 -15.59 24.34
CA GLU A 97 -31.74 -14.53 24.15
C GLU A 97 -31.56 -13.44 25.23
N LYS A 98 -31.40 -12.18 24.82
CA LYS A 98 -31.54 -11.06 25.76
C LYS A 98 -32.08 -9.77 25.13
N GLU A 99 -33.30 -9.47 25.59
CA GLU A 99 -33.97 -8.19 25.84
C GLU A 99 -34.01 -7.09 24.78
N ALA A 100 -35.23 -6.86 24.31
CA ALA A 100 -35.67 -5.68 23.57
C ALA A 100 -35.64 -4.41 24.44
N PRO A 101 -35.25 -3.24 23.91
CA PRO A 101 -35.50 -1.96 24.54
C PRO A 101 -36.98 -1.53 24.40
N PRO A 102 -37.53 -0.79 25.38
CA PRO A 102 -38.93 -0.36 25.37
C PRO A 102 -39.24 0.71 24.30
N PRO A 103 -40.50 0.83 23.87
CA PRO A 103 -40.92 1.77 22.83
C PRO A 103 -40.96 3.20 23.38
N ILE A 104 -40.29 4.13 22.70
CA ILE A 104 -40.46 5.56 22.95
C ILE A 104 -41.32 6.15 21.84
N THR A 105 -42.50 6.61 22.26
CA THR A 105 -43.53 7.30 21.49
C THR A 105 -43.06 8.60 20.83
N PRO A 106 -43.67 9.00 19.70
CA PRO A 106 -43.28 10.18 18.93
C PRO A 106 -43.95 11.44 19.45
N THR A 107 -43.19 12.52 19.59
CA THR A 107 -43.71 13.87 19.86
C THR A 107 -43.44 14.76 18.65
N LYS A 108 -44.49 15.06 17.88
CA LYS A 108 -44.55 16.22 16.96
C LYS A 108 -44.55 17.51 17.79
N PRO A 109 -44.06 18.63 17.23
CA PRO A 109 -45.02 19.66 16.88
C PRO A 109 -44.92 20.17 15.44
N LEU A 110 -46.12 20.27 14.89
CA LEU A 110 -46.62 21.15 13.85
C LEU A 110 -45.88 22.51 13.76
N VAL A 111 -45.31 22.84 12.60
CA VAL A 111 -45.26 24.23 12.11
C VAL A 111 -45.72 24.23 10.67
N GLU A 112 -46.84 24.91 10.50
CA GLU A 112 -47.59 25.24 9.30
C GLU A 112 -46.87 26.38 8.56
N LYS A 113 -46.53 26.20 7.28
CA LYS A 113 -46.40 27.34 6.38
C LYS A 113 -46.78 27.00 4.94
N THR A 114 -48.02 27.35 4.65
CA THR A 114 -48.66 27.63 3.37
C THR A 114 -47.82 28.57 2.51
N VAL A 115 -47.54 28.19 1.25
CA VAL A 115 -47.50 29.09 0.09
C VAL A 115 -48.00 28.32 -1.14
N GLU A 116 -48.81 29.00 -1.93
CA GLU A 116 -49.74 28.56 -2.97
C GLU A 116 -49.10 27.95 -4.24
N PRO A 117 -49.87 27.18 -5.02
CA PRO A 117 -49.46 26.63 -6.31
C PRO A 117 -49.66 27.65 -7.43
N VAL A 118 -48.69 27.75 -8.35
CA VAL A 118 -48.91 28.36 -9.67
C VAL A 118 -48.79 27.28 -10.73
N THR A 119 -49.86 27.20 -11.52
CA THR A 119 -50.19 26.25 -12.57
C THR A 119 -49.48 26.63 -13.89
N GLU A 120 -48.87 25.63 -14.55
CA GLU A 120 -48.78 25.27 -15.99
C GLU A 120 -48.97 26.33 -17.12
N PRO A 121 -48.40 26.17 -18.34
CA PRO A 121 -48.36 24.88 -19.07
C PRO A 121 -47.17 24.55 -19.99
N LEU A 122 -47.02 23.24 -20.21
CA LEU A 122 -46.91 22.53 -21.48
C LEU A 122 -46.25 23.26 -22.69
N VAL A 123 -45.06 22.80 -23.10
CA VAL A 123 -44.72 22.68 -24.53
C VAL A 123 -44.02 21.34 -24.73
N GLU A 124 -44.81 20.40 -25.24
CA GLU A 124 -44.39 19.13 -25.81
C GLU A 124 -43.71 19.43 -27.14
N LYS A 125 -42.41 19.14 -27.27
CA LYS A 125 -41.73 19.13 -28.57
C LYS A 125 -41.18 17.73 -28.82
N THR A 126 -42.05 16.93 -29.40
CA THR A 126 -41.75 15.71 -30.14
C THR A 126 -40.73 16.03 -31.23
N VAL A 127 -39.54 15.45 -31.13
CA VAL A 127 -38.58 15.38 -32.24
C VAL A 127 -38.35 13.91 -32.53
N GLU A 128 -38.61 13.54 -33.77
CA GLU A 128 -38.49 12.19 -34.31
C GLU A 128 -37.04 11.67 -34.21
N PRO A 129 -36.81 10.39 -33.87
CA PRO A 129 -35.47 9.82 -33.93
C PRO A 129 -35.14 9.48 -35.39
N VAL A 130 -34.33 10.34 -36.02
CA VAL A 130 -33.61 9.99 -37.25
C VAL A 130 -32.69 8.83 -36.95
N THR A 131 -33.00 7.69 -37.57
CA THR A 131 -32.27 6.43 -37.49
C THR A 131 -31.12 6.50 -38.48
N GLU A 132 -29.93 6.89 -38.04
CA GLU A 132 -28.68 6.59 -38.75
C GLU A 132 -27.90 5.53 -37.97
N PRO A 133 -27.44 4.44 -38.62
CA PRO A 133 -26.65 3.43 -37.96
C PRO A 133 -25.25 3.98 -37.69
N ILE A 134 -25.02 4.45 -36.46
CA ILE A 134 -23.67 4.69 -35.96
C ILE A 134 -23.01 3.32 -35.83
N SER A 135 -22.14 3.02 -36.80
CA SER A 135 -21.21 1.90 -36.76
C SER A 135 -20.42 1.95 -35.46
N VAL A 136 -20.76 1.08 -34.52
CA VAL A 136 -20.00 0.84 -33.29
C VAL A 136 -18.64 0.30 -33.69
N ALA A 137 -17.67 1.20 -33.86
CA ALA A 137 -16.27 0.85 -33.80
C ALA A 137 -16.03 0.28 -32.40
N GLN A 138 -15.80 -1.04 -32.32
CA GLN A 138 -15.31 -1.66 -31.10
C GLN A 138 -14.06 -0.90 -30.62
N PRO A 139 -13.97 -0.54 -29.34
CA PRO A 139 -12.77 0.10 -28.81
C PRO A 139 -11.61 -0.88 -28.94
N LYS A 140 -10.71 -0.64 -29.90
CA LYS A 140 -9.43 -1.32 -30.01
C LYS A 140 -8.63 -1.04 -28.73
N SER A 141 -8.62 -2.01 -27.84
CA SER A 141 -7.58 -2.38 -26.87
C SER A 141 -6.77 -1.25 -26.22
N ARG A 142 -7.38 -0.58 -25.24
CA ARG A 142 -6.69 0.25 -24.22
C ARG A 142 -5.51 -0.47 -23.53
N ALA A 143 -5.51 -1.81 -23.54
CA ALA A 143 -4.47 -2.66 -22.97
C ALA A 143 -3.15 -2.67 -23.75
N ASN A 144 -3.18 -2.49 -25.08
CA ASN A 144 -1.96 -2.48 -25.89
C ASN A 144 -1.22 -1.14 -25.79
N ASP A 145 -1.95 -0.03 -25.72
CA ASP A 145 -1.34 1.30 -25.54
C ASP A 145 -0.70 1.44 -24.15
N GLN A 146 -1.31 0.84 -23.11
CA GLN A 146 -0.70 0.75 -21.78
C GLN A 146 0.59 -0.07 -21.78
N LYS A 147 0.67 -1.13 -22.59
CA LYS A 147 1.84 -2.02 -22.61
C LYS A 147 3.06 -1.38 -23.28
N ASN A 148 2.85 -0.53 -24.29
CA ASN A 148 3.92 0.23 -24.94
C ASN A 148 4.38 1.44 -24.12
N ALA A 149 3.47 2.18 -23.45
CA ALA A 149 3.86 3.27 -22.57
C ALA A 149 4.73 2.81 -21.38
N LEU A 150 4.56 1.56 -20.94
CA LEU A 150 5.31 0.97 -19.85
C LEU A 150 6.79 0.69 -20.17
N SER A 151 7.19 0.57 -21.44
CA SER A 151 8.58 0.30 -21.81
C SER A 151 9.50 1.51 -21.78
N GLU A 152 8.94 2.72 -21.77
CA GLU A 152 9.72 3.98 -21.74
C GLU A 152 9.83 4.59 -20.33
N ALA A 153 9.03 4.11 -19.38
CA ALA A 153 9.05 4.57 -18.00
C ALA A 153 10.38 4.16 -17.32
N LYS A 154 11.09 5.15 -16.76
CA LYS A 154 12.33 4.95 -16.00
C LYS A 154 12.15 3.84 -14.95
N GLU A 155 12.98 2.81 -15.05
CA GLU A 155 12.90 1.65 -14.14
C GLU A 155 13.05 2.09 -12.70
N LEU A 156 12.09 1.67 -11.88
CA LEU A 156 12.09 1.92 -10.45
C LEU A 156 12.59 0.71 -9.71
N MET A 157 13.91 0.58 -9.74
CA MET A 157 14.57 -0.55 -9.14
C MET A 157 14.51 -0.43 -7.63
N LEU A 158 13.86 -1.41 -7.00
CA LEU A 158 13.98 -1.61 -5.57
C LEU A 158 15.39 -2.08 -5.24
N PRO A 159 15.96 -1.63 -4.12
CA PRO A 159 17.17 -2.20 -3.56
C PRO A 159 17.01 -3.71 -3.36
N ILE A 160 18.07 -4.42 -3.70
CA ILE A 160 18.15 -5.87 -3.53
C ILE A 160 18.03 -6.18 -2.05
N LEU A 161 17.05 -6.99 -1.68
CA LEU A 161 16.89 -7.48 -0.32
C LEU A 161 17.95 -8.52 -0.01
N SER A 162 18.38 -8.58 1.25
CA SER A 162 19.27 -9.63 1.74
C SER A 162 18.69 -11.03 1.52
N ASP A 163 19.55 -12.00 1.18
CA ASP A 163 19.21 -13.42 0.93
C ASP A 163 18.39 -14.08 2.03
N LYS A 164 18.47 -13.59 3.27
CA LYS A 164 17.61 -14.08 4.38
C LYS A 164 16.10 -13.89 4.13
N TYR A 165 15.75 -13.00 3.21
CA TYR A 165 14.39 -12.72 2.77
C TYR A 165 14.03 -13.41 1.45
N ASP A 166 14.98 -14.09 0.80
CA ASP A 166 14.75 -14.89 -0.39
C ASP A 166 14.17 -16.26 -0.03
N LYS A 167 12.90 -16.25 0.36
CA LYS A 167 12.14 -17.45 0.65
C LYS A 167 10.66 -17.25 0.38
N SER A 168 9.96 -18.34 0.13
CA SER A 168 8.51 -18.34 -0.03
C SER A 168 7.83 -18.16 1.33
N TYR A 169 6.95 -17.17 1.41
CA TYR A 169 6.05 -16.93 2.53
C TYR A 169 4.61 -17.21 2.10
N GLN A 170 3.80 -17.68 3.04
CA GLN A 170 2.36 -17.84 2.87
C GLN A 170 1.62 -16.86 3.77
N GLY A 171 0.50 -16.34 3.29
CA GLY A 171 -0.35 -15.43 4.06
C GLY A 171 -1.65 -15.11 3.33
N LYS A 172 -2.63 -14.62 4.08
CA LYS A 172 -3.90 -14.17 3.53
C LYS A 172 -3.70 -12.97 2.61
N ASN A 173 -4.44 -12.92 1.51
CA ASN A 173 -4.47 -11.75 0.64
C ASN A 173 -5.21 -10.60 1.37
N PRO A 174 -4.60 -9.41 1.53
CA PRO A 174 -5.24 -8.28 2.21
C PRO A 174 -6.44 -7.72 1.46
N LEU A 175 -6.62 -8.06 0.17
CA LEU A 175 -7.77 -7.67 -0.63
C LEU A 175 -8.89 -8.73 -0.62
N ASP A 176 -8.59 -9.96 -0.23
CA ASP A 176 -9.55 -11.06 -0.14
C ASP A 176 -9.06 -12.07 0.90
N GLU A 177 -9.60 -12.00 2.12
CA GLU A 177 -9.15 -12.81 3.24
C GLU A 177 -9.38 -14.32 3.05
N ASN A 178 -10.24 -14.71 2.10
CA ASN A 178 -10.54 -16.11 1.79
C ASN A 178 -9.51 -16.75 0.86
N VAL A 179 -8.65 -15.93 0.24
CA VAL A 179 -7.64 -16.39 -0.71
C VAL A 179 -6.27 -16.35 -0.06
N GLU A 180 -5.64 -17.52 0.05
CA GLU A 180 -4.23 -17.59 0.43
C GLU A 180 -3.33 -17.16 -0.73
N SER A 181 -2.24 -16.47 -0.39
CA SER A 181 -1.23 -16.04 -1.33
C SER A 181 0.15 -16.53 -0.87
N ARG A 182 0.90 -17.06 -1.82
CA ARG A 182 2.34 -17.32 -1.73
C ARG A 182 3.11 -16.15 -2.30
N MET A 183 4.13 -15.69 -1.59
CA MET A 183 4.91 -14.51 -1.97
C MET A 183 6.39 -14.67 -1.60
N ASN A 184 7.28 -14.17 -2.44
CA ASN A 184 8.71 -14.02 -2.17
C ASN A 184 9.09 -12.54 -2.33
N PRO A 185 9.30 -11.79 -1.23
CA PRO A 185 9.62 -10.37 -1.29
C PRO A 185 10.96 -10.04 -1.97
N ALA A 186 11.98 -10.90 -1.84
CA ALA A 186 13.30 -10.64 -2.45
C ALA A 186 13.25 -10.77 -3.98
N GLN A 187 12.56 -11.79 -4.47
CA GLN A 187 12.34 -12.01 -5.91
C GLN A 187 11.17 -11.18 -6.46
N GLN A 188 10.43 -10.51 -5.59
CA GLN A 188 9.20 -9.79 -5.89
C GLN A 188 8.20 -10.66 -6.68
N ILE A 189 8.01 -11.92 -6.27
CA ILE A 189 7.02 -12.82 -6.87
C ILE A 189 5.83 -12.96 -5.93
N CYS A 190 4.62 -12.98 -6.47
CA CYS A 190 3.40 -13.29 -5.71
C CYS A 190 2.42 -14.11 -6.56
N SER A 191 1.61 -14.92 -5.91
CA SER A 191 0.55 -15.73 -6.55
C SER A 191 -0.84 -15.08 -6.49
N CYS A 192 -0.98 -13.90 -5.88
CA CYS A 192 -2.27 -13.20 -5.84
C CYS A 192 -2.70 -12.76 -7.26
N ALA A 193 -4.01 -12.68 -7.48
CA ALA A 193 -4.59 -12.33 -8.78
C ALA A 193 -4.08 -10.99 -9.33
N ASP A 194 -3.99 -9.96 -8.48
CA ASP A 194 -3.46 -8.64 -8.88
C ASP A 194 -2.02 -8.75 -9.42
N PHE A 195 -1.17 -9.54 -8.78
CA PHE A 195 0.18 -9.75 -9.26
C PHE A 195 0.21 -10.45 -10.62
N VAL A 196 -0.51 -11.56 -10.73
CA VAL A 196 -0.52 -12.40 -11.94
C VAL A 196 -1.12 -11.66 -13.14
N GLN A 197 -2.12 -10.82 -12.92
CA GLN A 197 -2.81 -10.10 -14.00
C GLN A 197 -2.10 -8.81 -14.37
N ASN A 198 -1.66 -8.04 -13.37
CA ASN A 198 -1.27 -6.64 -13.59
C ASN A 198 0.23 -6.39 -13.43
N ARG A 199 0.97 -7.29 -12.76
CA ARG A 199 2.32 -6.95 -12.28
C ARG A 199 3.43 -7.89 -12.71
N LYS A 200 3.11 -9.13 -13.08
CA LYS A 200 4.11 -10.16 -13.41
C LYS A 200 5.04 -9.76 -14.56
N ASP A 201 4.54 -8.93 -15.49
CA ASP A 201 5.22 -8.53 -16.72
C ASP A 201 6.22 -7.39 -16.52
N TYR A 202 6.23 -6.73 -15.34
CA TYR A 202 7.24 -5.73 -15.03
C TYR A 202 8.61 -6.39 -14.78
N PRO A 203 9.72 -5.68 -15.08
CA PRO A 203 11.08 -6.19 -14.87
C PRO A 203 11.35 -6.62 -13.42
N LEU A 204 12.13 -7.69 -13.23
CA LEU A 204 12.57 -8.12 -11.91
C LEU A 204 13.30 -6.99 -11.19
N GLY A 205 12.91 -6.70 -9.95
CA GLY A 205 13.45 -5.57 -9.19
C GLY A 205 12.55 -4.33 -9.25
N ASP A 206 11.65 -4.22 -10.22
CA ASP A 206 10.77 -3.06 -10.35
C ASP A 206 9.72 -3.00 -9.22
N ILE A 207 9.65 -1.88 -8.51
CA ILE A 207 8.67 -1.65 -7.43
C ILE A 207 7.22 -1.82 -7.87
N ARG A 208 6.90 -1.64 -9.15
CA ARG A 208 5.55 -1.84 -9.69
C ARG A 208 5.10 -3.30 -9.56
N ARG A 209 6.04 -4.23 -9.37
CA ARG A 209 5.77 -5.64 -9.01
C ARG A 209 5.20 -5.83 -7.61
N VAL A 210 5.37 -4.85 -6.72
CA VAL A 210 4.92 -4.96 -5.32
C VAL A 210 3.40 -4.84 -5.23
N CYS A 211 2.72 -5.99 -5.15
CA CYS A 211 1.30 -6.06 -4.81
C CYS A 211 1.05 -5.82 -3.32
N ALA A 212 -0.21 -5.69 -2.93
CA ALA A 212 -0.60 -5.49 -1.52
C ALA A 212 -0.09 -6.61 -0.59
N CYS A 213 -0.07 -7.87 -1.03
CA CYS A 213 0.51 -8.98 -0.26
C CYS A 213 2.00 -8.76 0.02
N GLN A 214 2.78 -8.38 -0.99
CA GLN A 214 4.21 -8.10 -0.83
C GLN A 214 4.44 -6.88 0.05
N ALA A 215 3.67 -5.81 -0.13
CA ALA A 215 3.75 -4.60 0.69
C ALA A 215 3.54 -4.91 2.18
N LEU A 216 2.50 -5.69 2.49
CA LEU A 216 2.22 -6.16 3.84
C LEU A 216 3.39 -7.00 4.36
N LYS A 217 3.93 -7.91 3.54
CA LYS A 217 5.02 -8.77 3.99
C LYS A 217 6.32 -8.02 4.24
N LEU A 218 6.66 -7.07 3.37
CA LEU A 218 7.82 -6.18 3.51
C LEU A 218 7.73 -5.34 4.78
N THR A 219 6.52 -4.93 5.16
CA THR A 219 6.25 -4.27 6.43
C THR A 219 6.47 -5.21 7.62
N GLN A 220 5.92 -6.43 7.58
CA GLN A 220 6.07 -7.44 8.65
C GLN A 220 7.53 -7.81 8.92
N ILE A 221 8.34 -7.97 7.87
CA ILE A 221 9.76 -8.35 8.00
C ILE A 221 10.67 -7.14 8.27
N ARG A 222 10.09 -5.94 8.43
CA ARG A 222 10.79 -4.66 8.62
C ARG A 222 11.82 -4.36 7.53
N ALA A 223 11.59 -4.85 6.31
CA ALA A 223 12.40 -4.52 5.13
C ALA A 223 11.94 -3.22 4.45
N LYS A 224 10.80 -2.66 4.88
CA LYS A 224 10.29 -1.39 4.35
C LYS A 224 11.31 -0.24 4.44
N SER A 225 12.14 -0.20 5.48
CA SER A 225 13.19 0.81 5.66
C SER A 225 14.35 0.70 4.68
N CYS A 226 14.47 -0.42 3.97
CA CYS A 226 15.45 -0.56 2.89
C CYS A 226 15.04 0.22 1.64
N TYR A 227 13.80 0.71 1.57
CA TYR A 227 13.27 1.45 0.44
C TYR A 227 13.28 2.94 0.69
N GLU A 228 13.45 3.71 -0.38
CA GLU A 228 13.24 5.16 -0.31
C GLU A 228 11.77 5.43 0.06
N PRO A 229 11.48 6.09 1.21
CA PRO A 229 10.10 6.14 1.71
C PRO A 229 9.13 6.90 0.81
N LEU A 230 9.60 7.90 0.05
CA LEU A 230 8.78 8.65 -0.89
C LEU A 230 8.34 7.78 -2.07
N VAL A 231 9.28 7.07 -2.70
CA VAL A 231 8.99 6.12 -3.79
C VAL A 231 8.06 5.00 -3.33
N TRP A 232 8.26 4.48 -2.11
CA TRP A 232 7.35 3.51 -1.52
C TRP A 232 5.93 4.06 -1.36
N CYS A 233 5.80 5.31 -0.87
CA CYS A 233 4.52 5.98 -0.71
C CYS A 233 3.82 6.22 -2.06
N ALA A 234 4.56 6.71 -3.07
CA ALA A 234 4.06 6.99 -4.40
C ALA A 234 3.38 5.77 -5.04
N ILE A 235 4.04 4.60 -4.92
CA ILE A 235 3.67 3.44 -5.74
C ILE A 235 2.72 2.50 -4.99
N ILE A 236 2.89 2.35 -3.68
CA ILE A 236 2.01 1.49 -2.88
C ILE A 236 0.75 2.22 -2.43
N GLY A 237 0.78 3.56 -2.35
CA GLY A 237 -0.42 4.39 -2.25
C GLY A 237 -1.40 4.21 -3.42
N GLY A 238 -0.99 3.48 -4.48
CA GLY A 238 -1.90 2.93 -5.48
C GLY A 238 -2.28 3.89 -6.59
N LYS A 239 -1.79 5.14 -6.56
CA LYS A 239 -2.20 6.19 -7.51
C LYS A 239 -1.21 6.42 -8.65
N GLN A 240 0.07 6.10 -8.46
CA GLN A 240 1.11 6.29 -9.46
C GLN A 240 1.65 4.95 -9.93
N ARG A 241 1.23 4.52 -11.13
CA ARG A 241 1.80 3.33 -11.81
C ARG A 241 3.00 3.69 -12.69
N ASP A 242 3.18 4.97 -12.95
CA ASP A 242 4.22 5.52 -13.80
C ASP A 242 4.76 6.79 -13.16
N LEU A 243 6.08 6.91 -13.02
CA LEU A 243 6.70 8.14 -12.50
C LEU A 243 6.89 9.21 -13.56
N SER A 244 6.60 8.95 -14.82
CA SER A 244 6.53 10.01 -15.83
C SER A 244 5.54 11.11 -15.43
N HIS A 245 4.60 10.79 -14.52
CA HIS A 245 3.64 11.72 -13.93
C HIS A 245 3.85 11.93 -12.43
N PHE A 246 5.10 11.79 -11.99
CA PHE A 246 5.51 12.04 -10.61
C PHE A 246 6.62 13.10 -10.56
N TYR A 247 6.28 14.25 -10.00
CA TYR A 247 7.21 15.36 -9.83
C TYR A 247 7.78 15.35 -8.41
N GLN A 248 9.10 15.18 -8.27
CA GLN A 248 9.77 15.30 -6.98
C GLN A 248 10.07 16.77 -6.66
N THR A 249 9.85 17.16 -5.41
CA THR A 249 10.09 18.52 -4.92
C THR A 249 10.45 18.48 -3.44
N ASP A 250 10.74 19.63 -2.85
CA ASP A 250 10.92 19.78 -1.41
C ASP A 250 9.79 20.65 -0.86
N LEU A 251 9.16 20.19 0.23
CA LEU A 251 8.07 20.89 0.89
C LEU A 251 8.42 21.05 2.36
N LEU A 252 8.50 22.29 2.83
CA LEU A 252 8.94 22.62 4.19
C LEU A 252 10.34 22.08 4.54
N GLY A 253 11.21 21.92 3.54
CA GLY A 253 12.58 21.40 3.70
C GLY A 253 12.68 19.87 3.78
N ASP A 254 11.57 19.15 3.62
CA ASP A 254 11.53 17.70 3.52
C ASP A 254 11.19 17.26 2.08
N PRO A 255 11.74 16.12 1.59
CA PRO A 255 11.38 15.62 0.28
C PRO A 255 9.89 15.32 0.17
N ALA A 256 9.30 15.73 -0.94
CA ALA A 256 7.91 15.52 -1.29
C ALA A 256 7.80 15.08 -2.76
N GLY A 257 6.64 14.56 -3.12
CA GLY A 257 6.37 14.15 -4.49
C GLY A 257 4.93 14.42 -4.86
N ILE A 258 4.70 14.78 -6.11
CA ILE A 258 3.40 15.16 -6.64
C ILE A 258 3.10 14.19 -7.77
N GLY A 259 2.21 13.25 -7.51
CA GLY A 259 1.68 12.35 -8.51
C GLY A 259 0.46 12.96 -9.20
N PHE A 260 0.41 12.95 -10.51
CA PHE A 260 -0.75 13.35 -11.29
C PHE A 260 -1.10 12.34 -12.38
N ILE A 261 -2.28 12.45 -12.96
CA ILE A 261 -2.68 11.69 -14.15
C ILE A 261 -2.96 12.72 -15.24
N PRO A 262 -2.34 12.64 -16.43
CA PRO A 262 -2.61 13.58 -17.51
C PRO A 262 -4.11 13.63 -17.85
N GLY A 263 -4.66 14.85 -17.88
CA GLY A 263 -6.09 15.10 -18.10
C GLY A 263 -6.99 14.81 -16.89
N GLY A 264 -6.45 14.33 -15.77
CA GLY A 264 -7.15 14.26 -14.50
C GLY A 264 -7.11 15.60 -13.76
N SER A 265 -8.18 15.95 -13.04
CA SER A 265 -8.22 17.14 -12.19
C SER A 265 -7.61 16.93 -10.81
N VAL A 266 -7.41 15.67 -10.39
CA VAL A 266 -6.94 15.34 -9.04
C VAL A 266 -5.45 15.01 -9.06
N VAL A 267 -4.70 15.65 -8.18
CA VAL A 267 -3.29 15.40 -7.93
C VAL A 267 -3.09 14.85 -6.52
N ALA A 268 -2.10 13.97 -6.37
CA ALA A 268 -1.74 13.33 -5.12
C ALA A 268 -0.41 13.92 -4.61
N LEU A 269 -0.47 14.62 -3.48
CA LEU A 269 0.70 15.08 -2.76
C LEU A 269 1.17 14.01 -1.78
N HIS A 270 2.39 13.51 -2.00
CA HIS A 270 3.12 12.59 -1.14
C HIS A 270 4.11 13.38 -0.32
N THR A 271 3.86 13.52 0.97
CA THR A 271 4.74 14.27 1.87
C THR A 271 4.68 13.70 3.28
N ARG A 272 5.69 13.97 4.08
CA ARG A 272 5.68 13.59 5.49
C ARG A 272 4.70 14.48 6.23
N ALA A 273 3.82 13.86 7.01
CA ALA A 273 2.95 14.61 7.91
C ALA A 273 3.69 14.82 9.24
N PRO A 274 3.65 16.02 9.84
CA PRO A 274 4.18 16.20 11.19
C PRO A 274 3.41 15.31 12.16
N LYS A 275 4.13 14.75 13.14
CA LYS A 275 3.48 14.00 14.22
C LYS A 275 2.76 14.98 15.14
N ARG A 276 1.64 14.54 15.71
CA ARG A 276 0.89 15.32 16.70
C ARG A 276 1.82 15.65 17.89
N GLY A 277 2.12 16.94 18.08
CA GLY A 277 3.02 17.44 19.14
C GLY A 277 4.42 17.86 18.68
N ASP A 278 4.77 17.71 17.39
CA ASP A 278 5.97 18.33 16.82
C ASP A 278 5.63 19.75 16.32
N ASP A 279 5.59 20.71 17.25
CA ASP A 279 5.25 22.11 16.99
C ASP A 279 6.38 22.89 16.28
N GLN A 280 7.53 22.25 16.02
CA GLN A 280 8.76 22.84 15.46
C GLN A 280 8.99 22.53 13.97
N GLY A 281 8.01 21.99 13.26
CA GLY A 281 7.95 22.08 11.78
C GLY A 281 8.81 21.11 10.96
N HIS A 282 9.58 20.20 11.56
CA HIS A 282 10.22 19.11 10.81
C HIS A 282 9.28 17.93 10.65
N ALA A 283 9.00 17.51 9.43
CA ALA A 283 8.12 16.40 9.16
C ALA A 283 8.86 15.08 9.43
N THR A 284 8.92 14.67 10.70
CA THR A 284 9.56 13.39 11.11
C THR A 284 8.61 12.20 11.01
N GLY A 285 7.37 12.42 10.57
CA GLY A 285 6.33 11.39 10.44
C GLY A 285 6.48 10.51 9.21
N ASP A 286 5.59 9.51 9.13
CA ASP A 286 5.44 8.69 7.94
C ASP A 286 4.95 9.55 6.76
N TYR A 287 5.35 9.17 5.55
CA TYR A 287 4.77 9.73 4.34
C TYR A 287 3.27 9.43 4.29
N LYS A 288 2.49 10.48 4.03
CA LYS A 288 1.05 10.43 3.77
C LYS A 288 0.76 10.90 2.35
N VAL A 289 -0.41 10.51 1.86
CA VAL A 289 -0.95 10.97 0.59
C VAL A 289 -2.12 11.89 0.88
N PHE A 290 -2.09 13.09 0.32
CA PHE A 290 -3.17 14.06 0.33
C PHE A 290 -3.59 14.32 -1.10
N GLU A 291 -4.87 14.53 -1.33
CA GLU A 291 -5.40 14.72 -2.67
C GLU A 291 -5.93 16.12 -2.83
N TYR A 292 -5.60 16.74 -3.96
CA TYR A 292 -5.99 18.09 -4.29
C TYR A 292 -6.70 18.11 -5.63
N ASP A 293 -7.91 18.64 -5.67
CA ASP A 293 -8.66 18.80 -6.92
C ASP A 293 -8.37 20.18 -7.51
N LEU A 294 -7.65 20.19 -8.63
CA LEU A 294 -7.27 21.40 -9.37
C LEU A 294 -8.48 22.16 -9.93
N SER A 295 -9.62 21.48 -10.14
CA SER A 295 -10.82 22.11 -10.71
C SER A 295 -11.59 22.93 -9.67
N SER A 296 -11.79 22.36 -8.47
CA SER A 296 -12.44 23.07 -7.36
C SER A 296 -11.46 23.90 -6.54
N ARG A 297 -10.15 23.63 -6.66
CA ARG A 297 -9.07 24.17 -5.83
C ARG A 297 -9.21 23.82 -4.35
N GLU A 298 -9.71 22.61 -4.09
CA GLU A 298 -9.98 22.11 -2.74
C GLU A 298 -9.21 20.82 -2.46
N TRP A 299 -8.84 20.64 -1.19
CA TRP A 299 -8.29 19.37 -0.70
C TRP A 299 -9.40 18.35 -0.49
N LEU A 300 -9.19 17.12 -0.96
CA LEU A 300 -10.07 16.00 -0.67
C LEU A 300 -9.75 15.39 0.70
N GLU A 301 -10.73 14.75 1.30
CA GLU A 301 -10.56 14.13 2.62
C GLU A 301 -9.76 12.81 2.56
N PRO A 302 -8.77 12.60 3.46
CA PRO A 302 -8.38 13.48 4.55
C PRO A 302 -7.56 14.68 4.07
N ALA A 303 -7.97 15.89 4.46
CA ALA A 303 -7.22 17.10 4.13
C ALA A 303 -5.85 17.13 4.86
N PRO A 304 -4.81 17.76 4.25
CA PRO A 304 -3.55 17.98 4.93
C PRO A 304 -3.70 18.94 6.13
N PRO A 305 -2.77 18.90 7.10
CA PRO A 305 -2.67 19.92 8.13
C PRO A 305 -2.60 21.34 7.53
N ILE A 306 -3.20 22.33 8.19
CA ILE A 306 -3.36 23.70 7.68
C ILE A 306 -2.05 24.30 7.17
N HIS A 307 -0.97 24.25 7.96
CA HIS A 307 0.33 24.79 7.56
C HIS A 307 0.92 24.11 6.31
N LEU A 308 0.64 22.82 6.12
CA LEU A 308 1.07 22.07 4.94
C LEU A 308 0.23 22.48 3.73
N ALA A 309 -1.09 22.64 3.92
CA ALA A 309 -2.02 23.10 2.91
C ALA A 309 -1.65 24.50 2.39
N GLU A 310 -1.34 25.43 3.30
CA GLU A 310 -0.98 26.83 2.99
C GLU A 310 0.28 26.94 2.12
N VAL A 311 1.23 26.03 2.28
CA VAL A 311 2.47 26.02 1.47
C VAL A 311 2.31 25.20 0.19
N ALA A 312 1.63 24.05 0.26
CA ALA A 312 1.49 23.16 -0.89
C ALA A 312 0.51 23.69 -1.93
N GLN A 313 -0.59 24.31 -1.52
CA GLN A 313 -1.62 24.79 -2.44
C GLN A 313 -1.10 25.78 -3.50
N PRO A 314 -0.43 26.90 -3.14
CA PRO A 314 0.08 27.84 -4.15
C PRO A 314 1.12 27.19 -5.08
N MET A 315 1.91 26.24 -4.56
CA MET A 315 2.86 25.47 -5.37
C MET A 315 2.14 24.57 -6.40
N LEU A 316 1.07 23.89 -5.98
CA LEU A 316 0.26 23.06 -6.89
C LEU A 316 -0.48 23.91 -7.92
N ASP A 317 -1.05 25.03 -7.48
CA ASP A 317 -1.69 26.00 -8.37
C ASP A 317 -0.70 26.53 -9.41
N ASP A 318 0.51 26.94 -9.01
CA ASP A 318 1.53 27.44 -9.96
C ASP A 318 1.97 26.35 -10.95
N LEU A 319 2.26 25.15 -10.45
CA LEU A 319 2.72 24.02 -11.25
C LEU A 319 1.70 23.62 -12.34
N PHE A 320 0.40 23.72 -12.06
CA PHE A 320 -0.66 23.24 -12.96
C PHE A 320 -1.50 24.35 -13.62
N ASN A 321 -1.37 25.63 -13.26
CA ASN A 321 -2.01 26.74 -13.99
C ASN A 321 -1.21 27.21 -15.22
N THR A 322 0.01 26.70 -15.43
CA THR A 322 0.89 27.13 -16.53
C THR A 322 0.56 26.45 -17.88
N HIS A 323 -0.47 25.59 -17.94
CA HIS A 323 -0.84 24.78 -19.10
C HIS A 323 -2.36 24.65 -19.27
#